data_AF-A0A183HNI9-F1
#
_entry.id   AF-A0A183HNI9-F1
#
_cell.length_a   1.000
_cell.length_b   1.000
_cell.length_c   1.000
_cell.angle_alpha   90.00
_cell.angle_beta   90.00
_cell.angle_gamma   90.00
#
_symmetry.space_group_name_H-M   'P 1'
#
loop_
_entity.id
_entity.type
_entity.pdbx_description
1 polymer ?
#
loop_
_entity_poly.entity_id
_entity_poly.type
_entity_poly.pdbx_seq_one_letter_code
_entity_poly.pdbx_strand_id
1 'polypeptide(L)'
;MHLFQSGAIWQLIPHLFRYDYTLDEGGVEHNEETNKQSLHNKLARSGCEALACLAGFREGTPDNDGVQKSLKAMLTPYICRLMQQSEDNDRVLKVLNSNTEDPYLIWDNGIRNELLEFVEYHRTSTSNTSELFGGEFKLSAHEKELIIGDIFIRVFNEQPNFNIQER
;
A
#
# COMPACT_ATOMS: atom_id res chain seq x y z
N MET A 1 10.47 8.27 -17.89
CA MET A 1 9.94 8.26 -16.50
C MET A 1 9.20 9.58 -16.22
N HIS A 2 8.09 9.83 -16.92
CA HIS A 2 7.32 11.08 -16.78
C HIS A 2 6.08 10.93 -15.89
N LEU A 3 5.46 9.74 -15.87
CA LEU A 3 4.19 9.48 -15.19
C LEU A 3 4.27 9.62 -13.65
N PHE A 4 5.34 9.10 -13.04
CA PHE A 4 5.58 9.26 -11.60
C PHE A 4 5.75 10.73 -11.21
N GLN A 5 6.56 11.47 -11.98
CA GLN A 5 6.82 12.89 -11.77
C GLN A 5 5.59 13.77 -12.03
N SER A 6 4.58 13.25 -12.75
CA SER A 6 3.29 13.90 -12.94
C SER A 6 2.30 13.65 -11.79
N GLY A 7 2.71 12.97 -10.70
CA GLY A 7 1.87 12.74 -9.54
C GLY A 7 0.89 11.57 -9.69
N ALA A 8 1.17 10.61 -10.57
CA ALA A 8 0.30 9.44 -10.77
C ALA A 8 0.07 8.64 -9.47
N ILE A 9 1.05 8.60 -8.57
CA ILE A 9 0.94 7.92 -7.27
C ILE A 9 -0.22 8.47 -6.43
N TRP A 10 -0.49 9.78 -6.50
CA TRP A 10 -1.58 10.43 -5.77
C TRP A 10 -2.97 10.03 -6.26
N GLN A 11 -3.08 9.61 -7.52
CA GLN A 11 -4.34 9.14 -8.08
C GLN A 11 -4.52 7.64 -7.86
N LEU A 12 -3.44 6.85 -7.86
CA LEU A 12 -3.50 5.40 -7.76
C LEU A 12 -3.70 4.91 -6.32
N ILE A 13 -3.03 5.50 -5.33
CA ILE A 13 -3.10 5.05 -3.93
C ILE A 13 -4.54 5.03 -3.38
N PRO A 14 -5.39 6.06 -3.58
CA PRO A 14 -6.74 6.05 -3.03
C PRO A 14 -7.60 4.88 -3.51
N HIS A 15 -7.34 4.34 -4.71
CA HIS A 15 -8.08 3.18 -5.21
C HIS A 15 -7.81 1.91 -4.41
N LEU A 16 -6.60 1.75 -3.85
CA LEU A 16 -6.24 0.56 -3.07
C LEU A 16 -7.13 0.38 -1.85
N PHE A 17 -7.58 1.48 -1.24
CA PHE A 17 -8.38 1.51 -0.02
C PHE A 17 -9.90 1.45 -0.25
N ARG A 18 -10.31 1.18 -1.49
CA ARG A 18 -11.72 0.95 -1.86
C ARG A 18 -11.99 -0.50 -2.18
N TYR A 19 -11.01 -1.38 -1.97
CA TYR A 19 -11.14 -2.81 -2.19
C TYR A 19 -11.96 -3.45 -1.06
N ASP A 20 -12.97 -4.23 -1.44
CA ASP A 20 -13.77 -5.03 -0.53
C ASP A 20 -13.65 -6.50 -0.92
N TYR A 21 -12.87 -7.25 -0.15
CA TYR A 21 -12.65 -8.68 -0.39
C TYR A 21 -13.88 -9.55 -0.08
N THR A 22 -14.82 -9.05 0.73
CA THR A 22 -16.01 -9.82 1.12
C THR A 22 -16.98 -9.99 -0.05
N LEU A 23 -16.93 -9.05 -1.01
CA LEU A 23 -17.72 -9.11 -2.23
C LEU A 23 -17.31 -10.30 -3.12
N ASP A 24 -16.00 -10.52 -3.27
CA ASP A 24 -15.41 -11.56 -4.11
C ASP A 24 -15.56 -12.95 -3.44
N GLU A 25 -15.48 -13.01 -2.10
CA GLU A 25 -15.67 -14.24 -1.32
C GLU A 25 -17.15 -14.65 -1.18
N GLY A 26 -18.09 -13.74 -1.47
CA GLY A 26 -19.53 -13.95 -1.32
C GLY A 26 -20.18 -14.84 -2.38
N GLY A 27 -19.46 -15.25 -3.43
CA GLY A 27 -19.92 -16.24 -4.42
C GLY A 27 -21.09 -15.81 -5.33
N VAL A 28 -21.50 -14.55 -5.29
CA VAL A 28 -22.55 -13.99 -6.15
C VAL A 28 -21.88 -13.37 -7.39
N GLU A 29 -22.41 -13.66 -8.58
CA GLU A 29 -21.93 -13.02 -9.82
C GLU A 29 -22.21 -11.51 -9.77
N HIS A 30 -21.15 -10.70 -9.91
CA HIS A 30 -21.24 -9.24 -9.91
C HIS A 30 -21.04 -8.71 -11.32
N ASN A 31 -21.98 -7.89 -11.78
CA ASN A 31 -21.85 -7.15 -13.05
C ASN A 31 -21.30 -5.74 -12.78
N GLU A 32 -20.22 -5.36 -13.47
CA GLU A 32 -19.56 -4.05 -13.39
C GLU A 32 -20.49 -2.87 -13.70
N GLU A 33 -21.51 -3.07 -14.54
CA GLU A 33 -22.46 -2.01 -14.92
C GLU A 33 -23.47 -1.67 -13.82
N THR A 34 -23.75 -2.62 -12.92
CA THR A 34 -24.75 -2.47 -11.85
C THR A 34 -24.14 -2.40 -10.45
N ASN A 35 -22.94 -2.95 -10.27
CA ASN A 35 -22.26 -3.01 -8.97
C ASN A 35 -21.04 -2.07 -8.93
N LYS A 36 -21.22 -0.89 -8.32
CA LYS A 36 -20.14 0.09 -8.11
C LYS A 36 -18.95 -0.49 -7.34
N GLN A 37 -19.17 -1.43 -6.41
CA GLN A 37 -18.10 -2.03 -5.64
C GLN A 37 -17.25 -2.98 -6.48
N SER A 38 -17.84 -3.70 -7.45
CA SER A 38 -17.08 -4.50 -8.42
C SER A 38 -16.14 -3.62 -9.25
N LEU A 39 -16.60 -2.43 -9.68
CA LEU A 39 -15.75 -1.45 -10.34
C LEU A 39 -14.63 -0.94 -9.41
N HIS A 40 -14.90 -0.70 -8.13
CA HIS A 40 -13.87 -0.31 -7.16
C HIS A 40 -12.81 -1.40 -6.97
N ASN A 41 -13.21 -2.66 -6.87
CA ASN A 41 -12.29 -3.78 -6.77
C ASN A 41 -11.39 -3.89 -8.02
N LYS A 42 -11.97 -3.74 -9.23
CA LYS A 42 -11.21 -3.71 -10.49
C LYS A 42 -10.19 -2.57 -10.55
N LEU A 43 -10.61 -1.37 -10.15
CA LEU A 43 -9.73 -0.20 -10.08
C LEU A 43 -8.63 -0.38 -9.04
N ALA A 44 -8.93 -1.00 -7.88
CA ALA A 44 -7.95 -1.30 -6.85
C ALA A 44 -6.89 -2.28 -7.36
N ARG A 45 -7.30 -3.39 -8.01
CA ARG A 45 -6.40 -4.37 -8.63
C ARG A 45 -5.51 -3.71 -9.67
N SER A 46 -6.10 -2.94 -10.58
CA SER A 46 -5.37 -2.23 -11.65
C SER A 46 -4.41 -1.17 -11.07
N GLY A 47 -4.82 -0.47 -10.02
CA GLY A 47 -4.00 0.52 -9.33
C GLY A 47 -2.82 -0.11 -8.61
N CYS A 48 -3.03 -1.25 -7.94
CA CYS A 48 -1.98 -2.03 -7.30
C CYS A 48 -0.95 -2.51 -8.32
N GLU A 49 -1.43 -3.07 -9.45
CA GLU A 49 -0.58 -3.53 -10.54
C GLU A 49 0.24 -2.41 -11.18
N ALA A 50 -0.39 -1.25 -11.42
CA ALA A 50 0.29 -0.09 -11.97
C ALA A 50 1.40 0.41 -11.04
N LEU A 51 1.15 0.45 -9.72
CA LEU A 51 2.16 0.83 -8.72
C LEU A 51 3.31 -0.19 -8.66
N ALA A 52 3.01 -1.49 -8.70
CA ALA A 52 4.02 -2.54 -8.74
C ALA A 52 4.90 -2.44 -10.01
N CYS A 53 4.28 -2.26 -11.18
CA CYS A 53 4.98 -2.00 -12.43
C CYS A 53 5.90 -0.78 -12.34
N LEU A 54 5.38 0.35 -11.84
CA LEU A 54 6.12 1.60 -11.68
C LEU A 54 7.32 1.48 -10.74
N ALA A 55 7.24 0.60 -9.75
CA ALA A 55 8.30 0.35 -8.77
C ALA A 55 9.39 -0.60 -9.27
N GLY A 56 9.16 -1.32 -10.39
CA GLY A 56 10.06 -2.39 -10.85
C GLY A 56 9.76 -3.77 -10.24
N PHE A 57 8.59 -3.96 -9.64
CA PHE A 57 8.22 -5.21 -8.94
C PHE A 57 7.63 -6.28 -9.86
N ARG A 58 7.64 -6.07 -11.18
CA ARG A 58 7.08 -6.99 -12.17
C ARG A 58 8.14 -7.33 -13.20
N GLU A 59 8.02 -8.53 -13.79
CA GLU A 59 8.93 -8.94 -14.85
C GLU A 59 8.85 -7.95 -16.03
N GLY A 60 10.01 -7.55 -16.55
CA GLY A 60 10.09 -6.63 -17.69
C GLY A 60 9.84 -5.15 -17.34
N THR A 61 9.62 -4.79 -16.07
CA THR A 61 9.57 -3.38 -15.66
C THR A 61 10.91 -2.95 -15.03
N PRO A 62 11.41 -1.72 -15.32
CA PRO A 62 12.67 -1.26 -14.77
C PRO A 62 12.56 -0.88 -13.30
N ASP A 63 13.62 -1.14 -12.53
CA ASP A 63 13.74 -0.67 -11.16
C ASP A 63 13.60 0.85 -11.05
N ASN A 64 12.89 1.29 -10.02
CA ASN A 64 12.64 2.70 -9.76
C ASN A 64 12.72 3.03 -8.27
N ASP A 65 13.92 3.38 -7.81
CA ASP A 65 14.20 3.72 -6.41
C ASP A 65 13.30 4.84 -5.87
N GLY A 66 12.91 5.81 -6.71
CA GLY A 66 12.04 6.91 -6.32
C GLY A 66 10.65 6.38 -5.92
N VAL A 67 10.03 5.60 -6.81
CA VAL A 67 8.72 4.98 -6.55
C VAL A 67 8.81 4.01 -5.37
N GLN A 68 9.85 3.19 -5.30
CA GLN A 68 10.04 2.25 -4.19
C GLN A 68 10.15 2.98 -2.85
N LYS A 69 10.89 4.10 -2.77
CA LYS A 69 11.01 4.90 -1.55
C LYS A 69 9.66 5.50 -1.15
N SER A 70 8.93 6.08 -2.10
CA SER A 70 7.58 6.61 -1.86
C SER A 70 6.61 5.54 -1.34
N LEU A 71 6.58 4.37 -1.98
CA LEU A 71 5.71 3.27 -1.56
C LEU A 71 6.13 2.71 -0.21
N LYS A 72 7.42 2.57 0.07
CA LYS A 72 7.90 2.11 1.39
C LYS A 72 7.54 3.09 2.50
N ALA A 73 7.59 4.39 2.24
CA ALA A 73 7.17 5.42 3.20
C ALA A 73 5.66 5.37 3.45
N MET A 74 4.84 5.30 2.39
CA MET A 74 3.38 5.37 2.48
C MET A 74 2.68 4.05 2.85
N LEU A 75 3.10 2.94 2.26
CA LEU A 75 2.48 1.63 2.43
C LEU A 75 3.27 0.69 3.36
N THR A 76 4.43 1.11 3.87
CA THR A 76 5.41 0.32 4.63
C THR A 76 6.30 -0.61 3.78
N PRO A 77 7.51 -0.94 4.27
CA PRO A 77 8.39 -1.92 3.63
C PRO A 77 7.78 -3.31 3.48
N TYR A 78 6.96 -3.75 4.44
CA TYR A 78 6.35 -5.08 4.40
C TYR A 78 5.35 -5.22 3.25
N ILE A 79 4.47 -4.22 3.05
CA ILE A 79 3.53 -4.24 1.91
C ILE A 79 4.28 -4.21 0.58
N CYS A 80 5.37 -3.44 0.47
CA CYS A 80 6.19 -3.44 -0.74
C CYS A 80 6.81 -4.81 -1.03
N ARG A 81 7.27 -5.53 0.00
CA ARG A 81 7.73 -6.92 -0.15
C ARG A 81 6.61 -7.83 -0.62
N LEU A 82 5.41 -7.72 -0.05
CA LEU A 82 4.24 -8.49 -0.49
C LEU A 82 3.91 -8.21 -1.96
N MET A 83 3.95 -6.94 -2.38
CA MET A 83 3.76 -6.55 -3.78
C MET A 83 4.83 -7.15 -4.70
N GLN A 84 6.08 -7.26 -4.23
CA GLN A 84 7.19 -7.78 -5.03
C GLN A 84 7.20 -9.32 -5.11
N GLN A 85 6.84 -10.01 -4.04
CA GLN A 85 6.87 -11.47 -3.97
C GLN A 85 5.67 -12.15 -4.64
N SER A 86 4.60 -11.41 -4.89
CA SER A 86 3.32 -11.95 -5.35
C SER A 86 2.76 -11.12 -6.50
N GLU A 87 2.42 -11.78 -7.60
CA GLU A 87 1.58 -11.20 -8.66
C GLU A 87 0.09 -11.16 -8.26
N ASP A 88 -0.28 -11.84 -7.17
CA ASP A 88 -1.61 -11.77 -6.58
C ASP A 88 -1.81 -10.44 -5.83
N ASN A 89 -2.42 -9.48 -6.53
CA ASN A 89 -2.78 -8.17 -5.99
C ASN A 89 -3.90 -8.25 -4.94
N ASP A 90 -4.78 -9.27 -4.97
CA ASP A 90 -5.89 -9.38 -4.02
C ASP A 90 -5.36 -9.59 -2.61
N ARG A 91 -4.29 -10.40 -2.47
CA ARG A 91 -3.61 -10.58 -1.19
C ARG A 91 -3.09 -9.26 -0.63
N VAL A 92 -2.42 -8.45 -1.45
CA VAL A 92 -1.90 -7.13 -1.04
C VAL A 92 -3.04 -6.22 -0.60
N LEU A 93 -4.09 -6.13 -1.43
CA LEU A 93 -5.24 -5.28 -1.18
C LEU A 93 -6.02 -5.72 0.07
N LYS A 94 -6.13 -7.03 0.31
CA LYS A 94 -6.77 -7.55 1.52
C LYS A 94 -6.02 -7.14 2.78
N VAL A 95 -4.69 -7.23 2.78
CA VAL A 95 -3.86 -6.78 3.92
C VAL A 95 -4.03 -5.27 4.12
N LEU A 96 -3.97 -4.47 3.04
CA LEU A 96 -4.15 -3.02 3.11
C LEU A 96 -5.50 -2.61 3.70
N ASN A 97 -6.57 -3.37 3.44
CA ASN A 97 -7.92 -3.09 3.92
C ASN A 97 -8.31 -3.85 5.19
N SER A 98 -7.34 -4.50 5.86
CA SER A 98 -7.53 -5.19 7.14
C SER A 98 -6.69 -4.53 8.24
N ASN A 99 -7.15 -4.61 9.49
CA ASN A 99 -6.32 -4.23 10.63
C ASN A 99 -5.35 -5.38 10.93
N THR A 100 -4.07 -5.05 11.06
CA THR A 100 -2.99 -5.99 11.38
C THR A 100 -2.11 -5.38 12.46
N GLU A 101 -1.82 -6.16 13.50
CA GLU A 101 -0.76 -5.86 14.46
C GLU A 101 0.05 -7.13 14.68
N ASP A 102 1.12 -7.26 13.92
CA ASP A 102 2.09 -8.34 14.04
C ASP A 102 3.53 -7.76 13.94
N PRO A 103 4.56 -8.57 14.20
CA PRO A 103 5.94 -8.08 14.17
C PRO A 103 6.40 -7.49 12.83
N TYR A 104 5.73 -7.75 11.71
CA TYR A 104 6.04 -7.16 10.41
C TYR A 104 5.23 -5.90 10.10
N LEU A 105 4.04 -5.76 10.67
CA LEU A 105 3.10 -4.72 10.30
C LEU A 105 2.24 -4.27 11.48
N ILE A 106 2.34 -2.98 11.80
CA ILE A 106 1.33 -2.23 12.56
C ILE A 106 0.55 -1.39 11.55
N TRP A 107 -0.71 -1.78 11.29
CA TRP A 107 -1.57 -1.18 10.28
C TRP A 107 -3.03 -1.21 10.69
N ASP A 108 -3.67 -0.06 10.80
CA ASP A 108 -5.06 0.05 11.23
C ASP A 108 -5.84 1.14 10.45
N ASN A 109 -7.09 1.38 10.84
CA ASN A 109 -7.90 2.46 10.26
C ASN A 109 -7.26 3.85 10.47
N GLY A 110 -6.55 4.08 11.58
CA GLY A 110 -5.94 5.36 11.90
C GLY A 110 -4.81 5.69 10.93
N ILE A 111 -3.91 4.73 10.71
CA ILE A 111 -2.82 4.83 9.74
C ILE A 111 -3.36 5.02 8.31
N ARG A 112 -4.42 4.28 7.94
CA ARG A 112 -5.05 4.46 6.63
C ARG A 112 -5.61 5.85 6.42
N ASN A 113 -6.28 6.39 7.43
CA ASN A 113 -6.82 7.75 7.37
C ASN A 113 -5.71 8.79 7.26
N GLU A 114 -4.65 8.68 8.08
CA GLU A 114 -3.48 9.56 8.02
C GLU A 114 -2.84 9.58 6.62
N LEU A 115 -2.65 8.39 6.02
CA LEU A 115 -2.13 8.27 4.66
C LEU A 115 -3.07 8.91 3.63
N LEU A 116 -4.38 8.63 3.71
CA LEU A 116 -5.35 9.15 2.76
C LEU A 116 -5.47 10.67 2.84
N GLU A 117 -5.38 11.27 4.03
CA GLU A 117 -5.33 12.71 4.22
C GLU A 117 -4.10 13.32 3.57
N PHE A 118 -2.92 12.72 3.77
CA PHE A 118 -1.68 13.14 3.13
C PHE A 118 -1.78 13.07 1.59
N VAL A 119 -2.28 11.95 1.05
CA VAL A 119 -2.44 11.78 -0.39
C VAL A 119 -3.46 12.78 -0.96
N GLU A 120 -4.58 13.01 -0.28
CA GLU A 120 -5.62 13.94 -0.74
C GLU A 120 -5.13 15.39 -0.78
N TYR A 121 -4.29 15.79 0.19
CA TYR A 121 -3.62 17.07 0.19
C TYR A 121 -2.77 17.28 -1.08
N HIS A 122 -1.94 16.30 -1.44
CA HIS A 122 -1.13 16.37 -2.66
C HIS A 122 -1.96 16.25 -3.95
N ARG A 123 -3.08 15.50 -3.90
CA ARG A 123 -3.98 15.30 -5.05
C ARG A 123 -4.72 16.57 -5.46
N THR A 124 -5.05 17.43 -4.49
CA THR A 124 -5.85 18.66 -4.69
C THR A 124 -5.03 19.94 -4.70
N SER A 125 -3.76 19.86 -4.28
CA SER A 125 -2.83 20.99 -4.34
C SER A 125 -2.58 21.47 -5.78
N THR A 126 -2.59 22.79 -5.97
CA THR A 126 -2.29 23.44 -7.25
C THR A 126 -0.79 23.68 -7.47
N SER A 127 0.04 23.50 -6.44
CA SER A 127 1.49 23.53 -6.52
C SER A 127 2.08 22.12 -6.34
N ASN A 128 3.26 21.88 -6.92
CA ASN A 128 4.00 20.67 -6.65
C ASN A 128 4.49 20.70 -5.20
N THR A 129 3.78 20.01 -4.31
CA THR A 129 3.99 20.07 -2.86
C THR A 129 4.93 18.99 -2.33
N SER A 130 5.38 18.06 -3.18
CA SER A 130 6.23 16.94 -2.77
C SER A 130 7.42 16.78 -3.72
N GLU A 131 8.62 17.08 -3.23
CA GLU A 131 9.86 16.89 -4.00
C GLU A 131 10.25 15.40 -4.10
N LEU A 132 9.85 14.61 -3.10
CA LEU A 132 10.15 13.18 -3.02
C LEU A 132 8.96 12.29 -3.41
N PHE A 133 7.88 12.89 -3.93
CA PHE A 133 6.66 12.21 -4.36
C PHE A 133 6.12 11.24 -3.28
N GLY A 134 6.11 11.66 -2.03
CA GLY A 134 5.63 10.90 -0.87
C GLY A 134 6.72 10.18 -0.09
N GLY A 135 7.98 10.19 -0.55
CA GLY A 135 9.10 9.63 0.21
C GLY A 135 9.40 10.36 1.53
N GLU A 136 8.86 11.55 1.73
CA GLU A 136 8.91 12.33 2.97
C GLU A 136 7.85 11.93 4.00
N PHE A 137 6.86 11.13 3.61
CA PHE A 137 5.77 10.73 4.49
C PHE A 137 6.29 9.89 5.66
N LYS A 138 5.78 10.17 6.87
CA LYS A 138 6.12 9.46 8.09
C LYS A 138 4.86 9.08 8.82
N LEU A 139 4.73 7.80 9.12
CA LEU A 139 3.61 7.27 9.88
C LEU A 139 3.77 7.65 11.36
N SER A 140 2.83 8.45 11.87
CA SER A 140 2.82 8.88 13.28
C SER A 140 2.89 7.70 14.26
N ALA A 141 2.18 6.61 13.94
CA ALA A 141 2.16 5.39 14.74
C ALA A 141 3.54 4.71 14.84
N HIS A 142 4.43 4.92 13.86
CA HIS A 142 5.75 4.27 13.83
C HIS A 142 6.85 5.13 14.45
N GLU A 143 6.61 6.43 14.72
CA GLU A 143 7.64 7.35 15.23
C GLU A 143 8.23 6.95 16.58
N LYS A 144 7.44 6.27 17.41
CA LYS A 144 7.84 5.84 18.76
C LYS A 144 8.25 4.37 18.83
N GLU A 145 8.19 3.67 17.71
CA GLU A 145 8.48 2.24 17.64
C GLU A 145 9.98 1.98 17.42
N LEU A 146 10.50 0.94 18.08
CA LEU A 146 11.83 0.42 17.78
C LEU A 146 11.70 -0.61 16.65
N ILE A 147 12.25 -0.26 15.49
CA ILE A 147 12.22 -1.11 14.30
C ILE A 147 13.63 -1.59 13.97
N ILE A 148 13.85 -2.90 13.94
CA ILE A 148 15.13 -3.52 13.54
C ILE A 148 14.86 -4.50 12.40
N GLY A 149 15.50 -4.27 11.24
CA GLY A 149 15.29 -5.14 10.07
C GLY A 149 13.81 -5.24 9.66
N ASP A 150 13.10 -4.11 9.68
CA ASP A 150 11.64 -4.00 9.49
C ASP A 150 10.80 -4.89 10.41
N ILE A 151 11.28 -5.16 11.64
CA ILE A 151 10.53 -5.84 12.70
C ILE A 151 10.21 -4.86 13.82
N PHE A 152 8.94 -4.78 14.21
CA PHE A 152 8.47 -4.04 15.38
C PHE A 152 8.78 -4.82 16.66
N ILE A 153 9.84 -4.40 17.36
CA ILE A 153 10.41 -5.16 18.49
C ILE A 153 9.41 -5.28 19.65
N ARG A 154 8.59 -4.26 19.89
CA ARG A 154 7.53 -4.31 20.91
C ARG A 154 6.57 -5.46 20.64
N VAL A 155 5.99 -5.51 19.44
CA VAL A 155 5.01 -6.53 19.04
C VAL A 155 5.64 -7.91 19.02
N PHE A 156 6.90 -8.04 18.56
CA PHE A 156 7.63 -9.30 18.60
C PHE A 156 7.79 -9.84 20.03
N ASN A 157 8.14 -8.99 20.98
CA ASN A 157 8.26 -9.39 22.39
C ASN A 157 6.92 -9.81 23.01
N GLU A 158 5.82 -9.22 22.56
CA GLU A 158 4.44 -9.59 22.97
C GLU A 158 3.96 -10.89 22.30
N GLN A 159 4.56 -11.28 21.17
CA GLN A 159 4.23 -12.46 20.36
C GLN A 159 5.43 -13.43 20.24
N PRO A 160 5.87 -14.09 21.33
CA PRO A 160 7.13 -14.84 21.35
C PRO A 160 7.16 -16.09 20.46
N ASN A 161 6.00 -16.57 19.99
CA ASN A 161 5.90 -17.72 19.07
C ASN A 161 5.86 -17.30 17.59
N PHE A 162 6.00 -16.00 17.30
CA PHE A 162 5.96 -15.50 15.94
C PHE A 162 7.21 -15.94 15.16
N ASN A 163 7.01 -16.67 14.06
CA ASN A 163 8.09 -17.15 13.22
C ASN A 163 8.53 -16.07 12.24
N ILE A 164 9.72 -15.52 12.45
CA ILE A 164 10.34 -14.60 11.49
C ILE A 164 10.80 -15.41 10.29
N GLN A 165 10.24 -15.11 9.12
CA GLN A 165 10.73 -15.52 7.82
C GLN A 165 12.10 -14.88 7.55
N GLU A 166 13.09 -15.71 7.25
CA GLU A 166 14.40 -15.25 6.76
C GLU A 166 14.23 -14.55 5.41
N ARG A 167 14.97 -13.46 5.20
CA ARG A 167 14.94 -12.66 3.96
C ARG A 167 15.85 -13.23 2.88
#